data_AF-A0AA88DZ35-F1
#
_entry.id   AF-A0AA88DZ35-F1
#
_cell.length_a   1.000
_cell.length_b   1.000
_cell.length_c   1.000
_cell.angle_alpha   90.00
_cell.angle_beta   90.00
_cell.angle_gamma   90.00
#
_symmetry.space_group_name_H-M   'P 1'
#
loop_
_entity.id
_entity.type
_entity.pdbx_description
1 polymer ?
#
loop_
_entity_poly.entity_id
_entity_poly.type
_entity_poly.pdbx_seq_one_letter_code
_entity_poly.pdbx_strand_id
1 'polypeptide(L)'
;MYYNKEILAAQQDEFNSMKQGSMTVMEAVKKFEQLACLCPKLIPNETEKVRRMMKMFQTDIAKQVNVGSSPPTLVSDCISRAIRAKYWINQDKEVRAQIFKAKKEDKAVVKQLQPR
;
A
#
# COMPACT_ATOMS: atom_id res chain seq x y z
N MET A 1 -34.19 -10.67 -19.54
CA MET A 1 -33.25 -10.73 -18.39
C MET A 1 -32.08 -9.81 -18.67
N TYR A 2 -32.22 -8.50 -18.40
CA TYR A 2 -31.15 -7.51 -18.51
C TYR A 2 -30.26 -7.60 -17.27
N TYR A 3 -29.44 -8.64 -17.17
CA TYR A 3 -28.45 -8.75 -16.10
C TYR A 3 -27.06 -8.51 -16.67
N ASN A 4 -26.29 -7.72 -15.92
CA ASN A 4 -24.84 -7.79 -15.81
C ASN A 4 -23.91 -6.99 -16.71
N LYS A 5 -24.32 -6.27 -17.77
CA LYS A 5 -23.29 -5.47 -18.49
C LYS A 5 -22.83 -4.25 -17.68
N GLU A 6 -23.76 -3.52 -17.09
CA GLU A 6 -23.46 -2.33 -16.28
C GLU A 6 -22.78 -2.71 -14.96
N ILE A 7 -23.23 -3.79 -14.31
CA ILE A 7 -22.62 -4.29 -13.07
C ILE A 7 -21.19 -4.78 -13.33
N LEU A 8 -20.95 -5.51 -14.43
CA LEU A 8 -19.60 -5.95 -14.79
C LEU A 8 -18.70 -4.76 -15.15
N ALA A 9 -19.21 -3.76 -15.87
CA ALA A 9 -18.46 -2.54 -16.18
C ALA A 9 -18.09 -1.78 -14.89
N ALA A 10 -19.04 -1.63 -13.97
CA ALA A 10 -18.80 -1.00 -12.67
C ALA A 10 -17.76 -1.75 -11.82
N GLN A 11 -17.81 -3.09 -11.80
CA GLN A 11 -16.81 -3.92 -11.11
C GLN A 11 -15.42 -3.81 -11.74
N GLN A 12 -15.36 -3.73 -13.07
CA GLN A 12 -14.13 -3.55 -13.82
C GLN A 12 -13.51 -2.16 -13.57
N ASP A 13 -14.34 -1.11 -13.49
CA ASP A 13 -13.91 0.24 -13.14
C ASP A 13 -13.45 0.33 -11.67
N GLU A 14 -14.16 -0.33 -10.74
CA GLU A 14 -13.74 -0.44 -9.35
C GLU A 14 -12.37 -1.14 -9.25
N PHE A 15 -12.19 -2.25 -9.97
CA PHE A 15 -10.92 -2.96 -9.98
C PHE A 15 -9.77 -2.11 -10.58
N ASN A 16 -10.04 -1.37 -11.66
CA ASN A 16 -9.04 -0.51 -12.30
C ASN A 16 -8.63 0.68 -11.43
N SER A 17 -9.58 1.24 -10.68
CA SER A 17 -9.37 2.38 -9.78
C SER A 17 -8.93 1.97 -8.37
N MET A 18 -8.87 0.67 -8.07
CA MET A 18 -8.53 0.18 -6.74
C MET A 18 -7.16 0.68 -6.27
N LYS A 19 -7.16 1.34 -5.12
CA LYS A 19 -5.97 1.76 -4.38
C LYS A 19 -6.05 1.25 -2.95
N GLN A 20 -4.90 0.99 -2.34
CA GLN A 20 -4.81 0.58 -0.94
C GLN A 20 -5.40 1.65 0.00
N GLY A 21 -5.21 2.94 -0.28
CA GLY A 21 -5.78 4.01 0.55
C GLY A 21 -5.34 3.90 2.02
N SER A 22 -6.29 3.96 2.96
CA SER A 22 -6.06 3.80 4.40
C SER A 22 -6.01 2.34 4.87
N MET A 23 -6.31 1.38 3.99
CA MET A 23 -6.38 -0.04 4.35
C MET A 23 -4.99 -0.62 4.64
N THR A 24 -4.96 -1.63 5.51
CA THR A 24 -3.77 -2.46 5.69
C THR A 24 -3.44 -3.20 4.40
N VAL A 25 -2.19 -3.65 4.28
CA VAL A 25 -1.74 -4.44 3.10
C VAL A 25 -2.63 -5.67 2.91
N MET A 26 -2.96 -6.37 4.00
CA MET A 26 -3.77 -7.59 3.95
C MET A 26 -5.23 -7.33 3.56
N GLU A 27 -5.84 -6.27 4.08
CA GLU A 27 -7.20 -5.89 3.68
C GLU A 27 -7.26 -5.51 2.20
N ALA A 28 -6.26 -4.79 1.70
CA ALA A 28 -6.13 -4.45 0.28
C ALA A 28 -5.97 -5.69 -0.58
N VAL A 29 -5.11 -6.63 -0.19
CA VAL A 29 -4.95 -7.90 -0.91
C VAL A 29 -6.27 -8.69 -0.92
N LYS A 30 -6.96 -8.80 0.22
CA LYS A 30 -8.23 -9.52 0.29
C LYS A 30 -9.30 -8.91 -0.62
N LYS A 31 -9.48 -7.59 -0.59
CA LYS A 31 -10.42 -6.90 -1.49
C LYS A 31 -10.02 -7.04 -2.95
N PHE A 32 -8.72 -7.01 -3.25
CA PHE A 32 -8.19 -7.20 -4.59
C PHE A 32 -8.51 -8.58 -5.12
N GLU A 33 -8.37 -9.63 -4.31
CA GLU A 33 -8.68 -11.00 -4.70
C GLU A 33 -10.18 -11.23 -4.95
N GLN A 34 -11.04 -10.57 -4.17
CA GLN A 34 -12.48 -10.59 -4.41
C GLN A 34 -12.83 -9.97 -5.77
N LEU A 35 -12.28 -8.79 -6.07
CA LEU A 35 -12.50 -8.13 -7.36
C LEU A 35 -11.84 -8.87 -8.53
N ALA A 36 -10.67 -9.47 -8.31
CA ALA A 36 -9.97 -10.31 -9.28
C ALA A 36 -10.83 -11.51 -9.72
N CYS A 37 -11.53 -12.14 -8.77
CA CYS A 37 -12.42 -13.26 -9.04
C CYS A 37 -13.61 -12.86 -9.94
N LEU A 38 -14.10 -11.62 -9.77
CA LEU A 38 -15.19 -11.06 -10.59
C LEU A 38 -14.72 -10.61 -11.98
N CYS A 39 -13.42 -10.34 -12.14
CA CYS A 39 -12.83 -9.81 -13.37
C CYS A 39 -11.67 -10.68 -13.91
N PRO A 40 -11.88 -11.98 -14.21
CA PRO A 40 -10.79 -12.88 -14.61
C PRO A 40 -10.11 -12.44 -15.91
N LYS A 41 -10.84 -11.77 -16.82
CA LYS A 41 -10.29 -11.23 -18.08
C LYS A 41 -9.23 -10.15 -17.87
N LEU A 42 -9.24 -9.45 -16.72
CA LEU A 42 -8.28 -8.40 -16.39
C LEU A 42 -6.98 -8.94 -15.78
N ILE A 43 -6.99 -10.19 -15.32
CA ILE A 43 -5.87 -10.85 -14.68
C ILE A 43 -5.68 -12.22 -15.35
N PRO A 44 -5.24 -12.23 -16.62
CA PRO A 44 -5.11 -13.46 -17.38
C PRO A 44 -3.98 -14.37 -16.87
N ASN A 45 -3.00 -13.81 -16.15
CA ASN A 45 -1.85 -14.54 -15.64
C ASN A 45 -1.31 -13.89 -14.35
N GLU A 46 -0.38 -14.60 -13.70
CA GLU A 46 0.20 -14.16 -12.43
C GLU A 46 1.02 -12.87 -12.57
N THR A 47 1.74 -12.70 -13.67
CA THR A 47 2.53 -11.47 -13.94
C THR A 47 1.63 -10.23 -13.96
N GLU A 48 0.48 -10.30 -14.62
CA GLU A 48 -0.51 -9.23 -14.61
C GLU A 48 -1.13 -9.03 -13.23
N LYS A 49 -1.34 -10.10 -12.46
CA LYS A 49 -1.80 -10.02 -11.06
C LYS A 49 -0.82 -9.21 -10.22
N VAL A 50 0.47 -9.53 -10.30
CA VAL A 50 1.54 -8.81 -9.59
C VAL A 50 1.64 -7.36 -10.06
N ARG A 51 1.63 -7.11 -11.36
CA ARG A 51 1.65 -5.75 -11.94
C ARG A 51 0.50 -4.88 -11.44
N ARG A 52 -0.69 -5.47 -11.31
CA ARG A 52 -1.89 -4.79 -10.78
C ARG A 52 -1.79 -4.56 -9.28
N MET A 53 -1.31 -5.54 -8.50
CA MET A 53 -1.05 -5.36 -7.06
C MET A 53 -0.06 -4.23 -6.79
N MET A 54 1.02 -4.14 -7.58
CA MET A 54 1.99 -3.05 -7.51
C MET A 54 1.37 -1.66 -7.75
N LYS A 55 0.39 -1.56 -8.66
CA LYS A 55 -0.37 -0.32 -8.90
C LYS A 55 -1.38 0.01 -7.81
N MET A 56 -1.87 -1.00 -7.10
CA MET A 56 -2.81 -0.86 -6.00
C MET A 56 -2.11 -0.36 -4.72
N PHE A 57 -0.92 -0.88 -4.40
CA PHE A 57 -0.18 -0.49 -3.20
C PHE A 57 0.12 1.01 -3.15
N GLN A 58 0.26 1.54 -1.93
CA GLN A 58 0.76 2.90 -1.73
C GLN A 58 2.14 3.06 -2.36
N THR A 59 2.43 4.24 -2.92
CA THR A 59 3.68 4.53 -3.62
C THR A 59 4.93 4.19 -2.80
N ASP A 60 4.92 4.47 -1.50
CA ASP A 60 6.07 4.19 -0.62
C ASP A 60 6.31 2.69 -0.45
N ILE A 61 5.23 1.91 -0.35
CA ILE A 61 5.28 0.44 -0.26
C ILE A 61 5.72 -0.13 -1.61
N ALA A 62 5.11 0.31 -2.71
CA ALA A 62 5.45 -0.16 -4.06
C ALA A 62 6.92 0.10 -4.41
N LYS A 63 7.46 1.27 -4.02
CA LYS A 63 8.90 1.56 -4.17
C LYS A 63 9.74 0.51 -3.45
N GLN A 64 9.46 0.24 -2.18
CA GLN A 64 10.20 -0.74 -1.37
C GLN A 64 10.05 -2.17 -1.88
N VAL A 65 8.87 -2.56 -2.36
CA VAL A 65 8.63 -3.87 -2.98
C VAL A 65 9.48 -4.06 -4.24
N ASN A 66 9.69 -2.98 -5.00
CA ASN A 66 10.48 -2.98 -6.22
C ASN A 66 12.00 -2.85 -5.96
N VAL A 67 12.44 -2.63 -4.71
CA VAL A 67 13.86 -2.62 -4.36
C VAL A 67 14.41 -4.05 -4.43
N GLY A 68 15.59 -4.20 -5.04
CA GLY A 68 16.31 -5.47 -5.15
C GLY A 68 16.83 -5.71 -6.56
N SER A 69 17.48 -6.87 -6.77
CA SER A 69 18.03 -7.24 -8.08
C SER A 69 16.96 -7.56 -9.13
N SER A 70 15.74 -7.90 -8.70
CA SER A 70 14.62 -8.18 -9.61
C SER A 70 13.26 -7.83 -8.97
N PRO A 71 12.28 -7.39 -9.79
CA PRO A 71 10.90 -7.21 -9.34
C PRO A 71 10.29 -8.54 -8.89
N PRO A 72 9.28 -8.52 -8.02
CA PRO A 72 8.54 -9.74 -7.70
C PRO A 72 7.83 -10.26 -8.96
N THR A 73 7.95 -11.56 -9.20
CA THR A 73 7.25 -12.27 -10.29
C THR A 73 6.09 -13.11 -9.77
N LEU A 74 6.12 -13.45 -8.48
CA LEU A 74 5.10 -14.24 -7.79
C LEU A 74 4.25 -13.35 -6.87
N VAL A 75 2.97 -13.69 -6.75
CA VAL A 75 2.04 -12.97 -5.86
C VAL A 75 2.46 -13.07 -4.40
N SER A 76 2.90 -14.26 -3.97
CA SER A 76 3.35 -14.50 -2.59
C SER A 76 4.58 -13.66 -2.20
N ASP A 77 5.54 -13.51 -3.12
CA ASP A 77 6.72 -12.66 -2.93
C ASP A 77 6.31 -11.18 -2.87
N CYS A 78 5.44 -10.75 -3.78
CA CYS A 78 4.90 -9.38 -3.80
C CYS A 78 4.22 -9.01 -2.47
N ILE A 79 3.34 -9.88 -1.95
CA ILE A 79 2.65 -9.68 -0.67
C ILE A 79 3.64 -9.68 0.49
N SER A 80 4.57 -10.64 0.52
CA SER A 80 5.56 -10.76 1.60
C SER A 80 6.46 -9.52 1.69
N ARG A 81 6.91 -9.01 0.54
CA ARG A 81 7.67 -7.76 0.46
C ARG A 81 6.83 -6.56 0.90
N ALA A 82 5.55 -6.50 0.52
CA ALA A 82 4.67 -5.40 0.88
C ALA A 82 4.40 -5.33 2.40
N ILE A 83 4.22 -6.48 3.06
CA ILE A 83 4.06 -6.57 4.51
C ILE A 83 5.33 -6.07 5.22
N ARG A 84 6.51 -6.55 4.79
CA ARG A 84 7.80 -6.11 5.34
C ARG A 84 8.02 -4.62 5.14
N ALA A 85 7.77 -4.11 3.93
CA ALA A 85 7.88 -2.69 3.62
C ALA A 85 6.97 -1.85 4.53
N LYS A 86 5.71 -2.27 4.72
CA LYS A 86 4.78 -1.56 5.60
C LYS A 86 5.27 -1.50 7.05
N TYR A 87 5.79 -2.60 7.57
CA TYR A 87 6.34 -2.67 8.91
C TYR A 87 7.47 -1.64 9.11
N TRP A 88 8.48 -1.66 8.24
CA TRP A 88 9.62 -0.75 8.34
C TRP A 88 9.25 0.72 8.13
N ILE A 89 8.32 1.00 7.20
CA ILE A 89 7.80 2.36 6.98
C ILE A 89 7.09 2.88 8.24
N ASN A 90 6.29 2.05 8.90
CA ASN A 90 5.61 2.44 10.12
C ASN A 90 6.62 2.70 11.26
N GLN A 91 7.62 1.83 11.41
CA GLN A 91 8.66 2.01 12.42
C GLN A 91 9.48 3.29 12.19
N ASP A 92 9.88 3.59 10.95
CA ASP A 92 10.57 4.83 10.60
C ASP A 92 9.70 6.07 10.90
N LYS A 93 8.39 5.99 10.63
CA LYS A 93 7.45 7.07 10.98
C LYS A 93 7.37 7.30 12.49
N GLU A 94 7.30 6.24 13.29
CA GLU A 94 7.27 6.32 14.75
C GLU A 94 8.56 6.92 15.31
N VAL A 95 9.71 6.46 14.84
CA VAL A 95 11.03 6.99 15.25
C VAL A 95 11.13 8.49 14.90
N ARG A 96 10.71 8.89 13.69
CA ARG A 96 10.69 10.31 13.30
C ARG A 96 9.75 11.15 14.14
N ALA A 97 8.58 10.61 14.51
CA ALA A 97 7.63 11.31 15.37
C ALA A 97 8.23 11.55 16.77
N GLN A 98 8.93 10.56 17.32
CA GLN A 98 9.63 10.70 18.61
C GLN A 98 10.75 11.75 18.55
N ILE A 99 11.60 11.71 17.50
CA ILE A 99 12.66 12.71 17.30
C ILE A 99 12.07 14.12 17.17
N PHE A 100 10.97 14.27 16.45
CA PHE A 100 10.32 15.57 16.29
C PHE A 100 9.73 16.09 17.60
N LYS A 101 9.17 15.20 18.42
CA LYS A 101 8.65 15.54 19.76
C LYS A 101 9.79 15.99 20.69
N ALA A 102 10.88 15.24 20.76
CA ALA A 102 12.05 15.59 21.57
C ALA A 102 12.62 16.97 21.17
N LYS A 103 12.79 17.24 19.87
CA LYS A 103 13.26 18.56 19.39
C LYS A 103 12.33 19.72 19.74
N LYS A 104 11.01 19.48 19.84
CA LYS A 104 10.06 20.50 20.29
C LYS A 104 10.19 20.77 21.78
N GLU A 105 10.39 19.73 22.58
CA GLU A 105 10.58 19.81 24.03
C GLU A 105 11.90 20.52 24.36
N ASP A 106 13.01 20.17 23.70
CA ASP A 106 14.31 20.85 23.86
C ASP A 106 14.22 22.35 23.57
N LYS A 107 13.54 22.74 22.48
CA LYS A 107 13.31 24.15 22.14
C LYS A 107 12.45 24.88 23.17
N ALA A 108 11.48 24.19 23.78
CA ALA A 108 10.64 24.78 24.82
C ALA A 108 11.43 25.00 26.12
N VAL A 109 12.28 24.05 26.50
CA VAL A 109 13.15 24.12 27.68
C VAL A 109 14.18 25.24 27.53
N VAL A 110 14.86 25.35 26.39
CA VAL A 110 15.83 26.43 26.12
C VAL A 110 15.17 27.82 26.18
N LYS A 111 13.93 27.96 25.71
CA LYS A 111 13.19 29.22 25.77
C LYS A 111 12.77 29.60 27.19
N GLN A 112 12.61 28.64 28.10
CA GLN A 112 12.30 28.88 29.51
C GLN A 112 13.55 29.20 30.35
N LEU A 113 14.73 28.75 29.93
CA LEU A 113 16.03 28.97 30.61
C LEU A 113 16.72 30.30 30.26
N GLN A 114 16.17 31.10 29.36
CA GLN A 114 16.58 32.49 29.15
C GLN A 114 15.56 33.43 29.81
N PRO A 115 15.62 33.67 31.13
CA PRO A 115 14.84 34.72 31.75
C PRO A 115 15.34 36.08 31.26
N ARG A 116 14.38 36.96 31.01
CA ARG A 116 14.54 38.34 30.56
C ARG A 116 15.16 39.21 31.65
#